data_AF-A0A950PYA1-F1
#
_entry.id   AF-A0A950PYA1-F1
#
_cell.length_a   1.000
_cell.length_b   1.000
_cell.length_c   1.000
_cell.angle_alpha   90.00
_cell.angle_beta   90.00
_cell.angle_gamma   90.00
#
_symmetry.space_group_name_H-M   'P 1'
#
loop_
_entity.id
_entity.type
_entity.pdbx_description
1 polymer ?
#
loop_
_entity_poly.entity_id
_entity_poly.type
_entity_poly.pdbx_seq_one_letter_code
_entity_poly.pdbx_strand_id
1 'polypeptide(L)'
;MSDDGGALLEKLRGLVGKPAGAPFRAWDEVNQPMIRHWCDAVGDTNPIYTDPSAAAASVHGQVVAPPTMLQAWTMRGLVPPPSEGGGAQAELMGLLDAAGFTSVVATNCEQEYERYLHLGDDLTAEQVIEDVSPEKKTGLGVGHFVTTRTEFRDQNGELVATMRFRILKFRPPEKTEPKAPRPVPPRNQDNAFFWEGVDRGELLIQRCSACGQLRHPPRPMCPNCQALEWDTVQSSGKGEVFSFIIPHYPQVPFFDYPYVVAVIALEEGTRLISNVIDIDPHAVEVGMPVEVKFVKVHDELTLPLFAPVSA
;
A
#
# COMPACT_ATOMS: atom_id res chain seq x y z
N MET A 1 29.82 -14.84 7.65
CA MET A 1 29.37 -13.44 7.52
C MET A 1 29.91 -12.96 6.19
N SER A 2 29.04 -12.90 5.19
CA SER A 2 29.43 -12.81 3.78
C SER A 2 30.06 -11.45 3.46
N ASP A 3 31.11 -11.51 2.64
CA ASP A 3 31.92 -10.42 2.05
C ASP A 3 31.13 -9.44 1.14
N ASP A 4 29.80 -9.54 1.17
CA ASP A 4 28.89 -8.99 0.16
C ASP A 4 28.52 -7.53 0.43
N GLY A 5 28.42 -7.14 1.72
CA GLY A 5 28.13 -5.77 2.12
C GLY A 5 29.29 -4.79 1.85
N GLY A 6 30.53 -5.27 1.92
CA GLY A 6 31.72 -4.49 1.58
C GLY A 6 31.79 -4.20 0.07
N ALA A 7 31.60 -5.24 -0.74
CA ALA A 7 31.60 -5.13 -2.20
C ALA A 7 30.46 -4.23 -2.73
N LEU A 8 29.27 -4.27 -2.11
CA LEU A 8 28.18 -3.37 -2.45
C LEU A 8 28.55 -1.90 -2.16
N LEU A 9 29.08 -1.63 -0.96
CA LEU A 9 29.45 -0.26 -0.57
C LEU A 9 30.52 0.33 -1.48
N GLU A 10 31.50 -0.45 -1.92
CA GLU A 10 32.52 0.01 -2.88
C GLU A 10 31.89 0.41 -4.22
N LYS A 11 30.97 -0.39 -4.76
CA LYS A 11 30.23 -0.06 -5.99
C LYS A 11 29.45 1.25 -5.82
N LEU A 12 28.71 1.39 -4.71
CA LEU A 12 27.93 2.59 -4.43
C LEU A 12 28.83 3.83 -4.31
N ARG A 13 29.97 3.72 -3.63
CA ARG A 13 30.94 4.83 -3.51
C ARG A 13 31.64 5.16 -4.82
N GLY A 14 31.78 4.21 -5.73
CA GLY A 14 32.24 4.45 -7.09
C GLY A 14 31.31 5.34 -7.94
N LEU A 15 30.11 5.66 -7.43
CA LEU A 15 29.17 6.60 -8.04
C LEU A 15 29.23 8.00 -7.43
N VAL A 16 29.92 8.19 -6.30
CA VAL A 16 30.08 9.50 -5.66
C VAL A 16 30.88 10.45 -6.57
N GLY A 17 30.43 11.70 -6.64
CA GLY A 17 30.97 12.74 -7.51
C GLY A 17 30.46 12.68 -8.95
N LYS A 18 29.75 11.62 -9.36
CA LYS A 18 29.15 11.54 -10.70
C LYS A 18 27.85 12.33 -10.77
N PRO A 19 27.51 12.89 -11.96
CA PRO A 19 26.18 13.41 -12.22
C PRO A 19 25.11 12.35 -11.95
N ALA A 20 24.11 12.70 -11.15
CA ALA A 20 22.98 11.84 -10.81
C ALA A 20 22.18 11.45 -12.07
N GLY A 21 22.09 12.37 -13.03
CA GLY A 21 21.49 12.22 -14.35
C GLY A 21 21.81 13.44 -15.22
N ALA A 22 21.17 13.55 -16.38
CA ALA A 22 21.25 14.75 -17.20
C ALA A 22 20.70 15.98 -16.44
N PRO A 23 21.21 17.19 -16.73
CA PRO A 23 20.60 18.44 -16.25
C PRO A 23 19.12 18.47 -16.61
N PHE A 24 18.28 18.96 -15.70
CA PHE A 24 16.84 19.04 -15.90
C PHE A 24 16.34 20.47 -15.71
N ARG A 25 15.46 20.90 -16.62
CA ARG A 25 14.87 22.24 -16.62
C ARG A 25 13.53 22.22 -15.88
N ALA A 26 13.16 23.34 -15.28
CA ALA A 26 11.81 23.55 -14.78
C ALA A 26 10.78 23.39 -15.91
N TRP A 27 9.58 22.94 -15.55
CA TRP A 27 8.48 22.81 -16.52
C TRP A 27 8.00 24.16 -17.02
N ASP A 28 7.95 25.12 -16.11
CA ASP A 28 7.47 26.47 -16.31
C ASP A 28 8.50 27.44 -15.75
N GLU A 29 8.60 28.62 -16.37
CA GLU A 29 9.23 29.77 -15.73
C GLU A 29 8.53 30.05 -14.38
N VAL A 30 9.27 30.65 -13.45
CA VAL A 30 8.72 31.08 -12.17
C VAL A 30 7.51 31.98 -12.41
N ASN A 31 6.34 31.54 -11.97
CA ASN A 31 5.07 32.16 -12.35
C ASN A 31 4.14 32.43 -11.17
N GLN A 32 3.35 33.50 -11.29
CA GLN A 32 2.42 33.96 -10.26
C GLN A 32 1.34 32.92 -9.89
N PRO A 33 0.73 32.18 -10.85
CA PRO A 33 -0.27 31.16 -10.52
C PRO A 33 0.25 30.09 -9.56
N MET A 34 1.43 29.52 -9.82
CA MET A 34 2.03 28.51 -8.95
C MET A 34 2.40 29.08 -7.58
N ILE A 35 2.94 30.30 -7.52
CA ILE A 35 3.24 30.99 -6.24
C ILE A 35 1.97 31.13 -5.40
N ARG A 36 0.87 31.60 -5.99
CA ARG A 36 -0.40 31.75 -5.28
C ARG A 36 -0.90 30.40 -4.73
N HIS A 37 -0.93 29.36 -5.56
CA HIS A 37 -1.40 28.04 -5.13
C HIS A 37 -0.53 27.43 -4.03
N TRP A 38 0.78 27.64 -4.09
CA TRP A 38 1.69 27.21 -3.04
C TRP A 38 1.43 27.97 -1.72
N CYS A 39 1.31 29.30 -1.78
CA CYS A 39 1.01 30.11 -0.60
C CYS A 39 -0.33 29.72 0.05
N ASP A 40 -1.38 29.49 -0.74
CA ASP A 40 -2.68 29.03 -0.24
C ASP A 40 -2.58 27.66 0.43
N ALA A 41 -1.83 26.72 -0.17
CA ALA A 41 -1.69 25.36 0.36
C ALA A 41 -0.84 25.30 1.65
N VAL A 42 0.19 26.14 1.74
CA VAL A 42 1.09 26.22 2.91
C VAL A 42 0.54 27.15 4.00
N GLY A 43 -0.37 28.06 3.64
CA GLY A 43 -0.90 29.09 4.53
C GLY A 43 0.05 30.26 4.74
N ASP A 44 0.97 30.52 3.81
CA ASP A 44 1.90 31.65 3.87
C ASP A 44 1.23 32.91 3.30
N THR A 45 0.98 33.89 4.15
CA THR A 45 0.27 35.14 3.82
C THR A 45 1.19 36.32 3.58
N ASN A 46 2.51 36.10 3.44
CA ASN A 46 3.45 37.19 3.19
C ASN A 46 3.13 37.91 1.86
N PRO A 47 2.79 39.22 1.90
CA PRO A 47 2.26 39.93 0.74
C PRO A 47 3.27 40.13 -0.38
N ILE A 48 4.59 40.01 -0.11
CA ILE A 48 5.62 40.17 -1.15
C ILE A 48 5.55 39.09 -2.24
N TYR A 49 4.85 37.98 -1.98
CA TYR A 49 4.70 36.87 -2.91
C TYR A 49 3.48 37.01 -3.85
N THR A 50 2.49 37.84 -3.48
CA THR A 50 1.18 37.86 -4.17
C THR A 50 0.63 39.25 -4.45
N ASP A 51 1.10 40.31 -3.77
CA ASP A 51 0.70 41.69 -4.00
C ASP A 51 1.86 42.48 -4.64
N PRO A 52 1.74 42.88 -5.93
CA PRO A 52 2.75 43.67 -6.61
C PRO A 52 3.09 45.01 -5.94
N SER A 53 2.13 45.66 -5.28
CA SER A 53 2.36 46.94 -4.61
C SER A 53 3.19 46.77 -3.34
N ALA A 54 2.87 45.74 -2.56
CA ALA A 54 3.64 45.39 -1.37
C ALA A 54 5.06 44.93 -1.73
N ALA A 55 5.19 44.13 -2.79
CA ALA A 55 6.47 43.66 -3.28
C ALA A 55 7.34 44.79 -3.83
N ALA A 56 6.76 45.74 -4.57
CA ALA A 56 7.44 46.95 -5.05
C ALA A 56 7.94 47.87 -3.91
N ALA A 57 7.20 47.93 -2.81
CA ALA A 57 7.60 48.67 -1.61
C ALA A 57 8.65 47.93 -0.74
N SER A 58 8.91 46.65 -1.03
CA SER A 58 9.89 45.84 -0.31
C SER A 58 11.31 46.02 -0.86
N VAL A 59 12.29 45.43 -0.18
CA VAL A 59 13.69 45.38 -0.65
C VAL A 59 13.86 44.65 -1.99
N HIS A 60 12.87 43.86 -2.40
CA HIS A 60 12.91 43.10 -3.65
C HIS A 60 12.45 43.91 -4.86
N GLY A 61 11.67 44.99 -4.67
CA GLY A 61 11.19 45.86 -5.75
C GLY A 61 10.20 45.22 -6.73
N GLN A 62 9.94 43.92 -6.62
CA GLN A 62 9.01 43.13 -7.44
C GLN A 62 8.58 41.88 -6.69
N VAL A 63 7.55 41.19 -7.21
CA VAL A 63 7.12 39.90 -6.67
C VAL A 63 8.26 38.89 -6.78
N VAL A 64 8.48 38.17 -5.68
CA VAL A 64 9.44 37.08 -5.58
C VAL A 64 8.73 35.77 -5.26
N ALA A 65 9.29 34.64 -5.67
CA ALA A 65 8.81 33.35 -5.21
C ALA A 65 9.26 33.11 -3.75
N PRO A 66 8.42 32.48 -2.91
CA PRO A 66 8.87 31.94 -1.64
C PRO A 66 10.11 31.05 -1.84
N PRO A 67 11.22 31.24 -1.11
CA PRO A 67 12.44 30.46 -1.30
C PRO A 67 12.21 28.95 -1.19
N THR A 68 11.31 28.52 -0.31
CA THR A 68 10.91 27.13 -0.11
C THR A 68 10.21 26.48 -1.30
N MET A 69 9.86 27.26 -2.35
CA MET A 69 9.38 26.73 -3.63
C MET A 69 10.49 26.25 -4.56
N LEU A 70 11.77 26.44 -4.22
CA LEU A 70 12.91 26.14 -5.10
C LEU A 70 12.78 24.79 -5.83
N GLN A 71 12.53 23.71 -5.08
CA GLN A 71 12.40 22.38 -5.66
C GLN A 71 11.11 22.20 -6.47
N ALA A 72 10.04 22.92 -6.13
CA ALA A 72 8.72 22.76 -6.73
C ALA A 72 8.72 23.01 -8.25
N TRP A 73 9.54 23.95 -8.72
CA TRP A 73 9.69 24.29 -10.14
C TRP A 73 10.26 23.12 -10.98
N THR A 74 11.04 22.24 -10.36
CA THR A 74 11.74 21.14 -11.04
C THR A 74 11.16 19.76 -10.73
N MET A 75 10.04 19.69 -10.01
CA MET A 75 9.39 18.42 -9.72
C MET A 75 8.84 17.77 -10.99
N ARG A 76 8.95 16.44 -11.09
CA ARG A 76 8.60 15.69 -12.31
C ARG A 76 7.09 15.64 -12.63
N GLY A 77 6.23 16.11 -11.74
CA GLY A 77 4.77 16.09 -11.92
C GLY A 77 4.15 14.69 -11.82
N LEU A 78 2.87 14.59 -12.19
CA LEU A 78 2.06 13.36 -12.08
C LEU A 78 2.45 12.29 -13.11
N VAL A 79 2.69 12.72 -14.35
CA VAL A 79 3.17 11.88 -15.43
C VAL A 79 4.59 12.34 -15.74
N PRO A 80 5.61 11.70 -15.16
CA PRO A 80 6.99 12.09 -15.44
C PRO A 80 7.28 11.89 -16.93
N PRO A 81 8.09 12.75 -17.56
CA PRO A 81 8.59 12.47 -18.89
C PRO A 81 9.33 11.13 -18.86
N PRO A 82 9.38 10.39 -19.99
CA PRO A 82 10.21 9.20 -20.09
C PRO A 82 11.59 9.52 -19.53
N SER A 83 12.03 8.79 -18.51
CA SER A 83 13.41 8.90 -18.07
C SER A 83 14.25 8.58 -19.28
N GLU A 84 15.03 9.54 -19.79
CA GLU A 84 16.19 9.18 -20.58
C GLU A 84 16.99 8.24 -19.68
N GLY A 85 16.98 6.95 -20.01
CA GLY A 85 17.55 5.94 -19.15
C GLY A 85 19.01 6.26 -18.87
N GLY A 86 19.46 5.96 -17.67
CA GLY A 86 20.86 6.10 -17.30
C GLY A 86 21.17 7.41 -16.57
N GLY A 87 22.04 7.25 -15.58
CA GLY A 87 22.41 8.26 -14.61
C GLY A 87 22.88 7.55 -13.36
N ALA A 88 23.88 8.10 -12.67
CA ALA A 88 24.47 7.43 -11.53
C ALA A 88 23.44 7.20 -10.41
N GLN A 89 22.39 8.01 -10.31
CA GLN A 89 21.33 7.84 -9.32
C GLN A 89 20.44 6.63 -9.62
N ALA A 90 20.05 6.40 -10.87
CA ALA A 90 19.24 5.25 -11.23
C ALA A 90 20.01 3.94 -11.00
N GLU A 91 21.29 3.91 -11.36
CA GLU A 91 22.20 2.79 -11.06
C GLU A 91 22.32 2.55 -9.55
N LEU A 92 22.55 3.62 -8.78
CA LEU A 92 22.66 3.56 -7.32
C LEU A 92 21.39 2.98 -6.68
N MET A 93 20.20 3.46 -7.09
CA MET A 93 18.94 2.96 -6.55
C MET A 93 18.71 1.50 -6.95
N GLY A 94 19.02 1.13 -8.20
CA GLY A 94 18.90 -0.24 -8.68
C GLY A 94 19.81 -1.22 -7.93
N LEU A 95 21.04 -0.82 -7.60
CA LEU A 95 21.97 -1.62 -6.77
C LEU A 95 21.43 -1.82 -5.35
N LEU A 96 20.87 -0.77 -4.74
CA LEU A 96 20.28 -0.86 -3.41
C LEU A 96 19.01 -1.72 -3.40
N ASP A 97 18.15 -1.60 -4.41
CA ASP A 97 16.95 -2.41 -4.56
C ASP A 97 17.28 -3.89 -4.75
N ALA A 98 18.25 -4.20 -5.63
CA ALA A 98 18.72 -5.57 -5.84
C ALA A 98 19.31 -6.20 -4.57
N ALA A 99 19.87 -5.39 -3.67
CA ALA A 99 20.38 -5.82 -2.37
C ALA A 99 19.31 -5.84 -1.24
N GLY A 100 18.04 -5.62 -1.57
CA GLY A 100 16.90 -5.72 -0.65
C GLY A 100 16.58 -4.43 0.12
N PHE A 101 17.26 -3.32 -0.15
CA PHE A 101 16.99 -2.01 0.46
C PHE A 101 15.87 -1.26 -0.29
N THR A 102 14.69 -1.87 -0.34
CA THR A 102 13.59 -1.41 -1.20
C THR A 102 12.81 -0.23 -0.63
N SER A 103 12.86 -0.01 0.69
CA SER A 103 12.17 1.12 1.34
C SER A 103 13.02 2.39 1.28
N VAL A 104 12.36 3.55 1.17
CA VAL A 104 13.01 4.86 1.09
C VAL A 104 12.30 5.88 1.97
N VAL A 105 13.06 6.75 2.63
CA VAL A 105 12.54 7.91 3.35
C VAL A 105 13.51 9.08 3.23
N ALA A 106 12.98 10.29 3.09
CA ALA A 106 13.79 11.51 3.17
C ALA A 106 14.13 11.81 4.63
N THR A 107 15.39 12.10 4.93
CA THR A 107 15.85 12.35 6.31
C THR A 107 16.32 13.77 6.53
N ASN A 108 16.90 14.41 5.51
CA ASN A 108 17.39 15.79 5.60
C ASN A 108 17.19 16.52 4.27
N CYS A 109 16.91 17.82 4.37
CA CYS A 109 16.91 18.76 3.26
C CYS A 109 17.54 20.06 3.76
N GLU A 110 18.65 20.46 3.16
CA GLU A 110 19.34 21.74 3.41
C GLU A 110 19.30 22.53 2.11
N GLN A 111 18.79 23.77 2.16
CA GLN A 111 18.73 24.67 1.02
C GLN A 111 19.44 25.98 1.35
N GLU A 112 20.31 26.41 0.45
CA GLU A 112 21.04 27.68 0.49
C GLU A 112 20.58 28.52 -0.71
N TYR A 113 20.17 29.77 -0.48
CA TYR A 113 19.61 30.64 -1.52
C TYR A 113 20.54 31.84 -1.72
N GLU A 114 21.06 31.99 -2.93
CA GLU A 114 21.93 33.11 -3.31
C GLU A 114 21.09 34.38 -3.55
N ARG A 115 19.89 34.19 -4.12
CA ARG A 115 18.90 35.24 -4.31
C ARG A 115 17.48 34.69 -4.30
N TYR A 116 16.51 35.58 -4.15
CA TYR A 116 15.11 35.26 -4.42
C TYR A 116 14.89 35.07 -5.94
N LEU A 117 13.96 34.19 -6.28
CA LEU A 117 13.54 33.98 -7.65
C LEU A 117 12.50 35.03 -8.05
N HIS A 118 12.61 35.54 -9.27
CA HIS A 118 11.68 36.52 -9.83
C HIS A 118 10.74 35.86 -10.83
N LEU A 119 9.61 36.51 -11.08
CA LEU A 119 8.70 36.07 -12.15
C LEU A 119 9.44 36.06 -13.50
N GLY A 120 9.32 34.96 -14.24
CA GLY A 120 10.00 34.75 -15.52
C GLY A 120 11.38 34.11 -15.41
N ASP A 121 11.93 33.89 -14.20
CA ASP A 121 13.17 33.11 -14.06
C ASP A 121 12.95 31.69 -14.58
N ASP A 122 13.89 31.21 -15.41
CA ASP A 122 13.87 29.88 -15.97
C ASP A 122 15.00 29.04 -15.38
N LEU A 123 14.63 27.98 -14.65
CA LEU A 123 15.58 27.24 -13.84
C LEU A 123 16.07 25.99 -14.57
N THR A 124 17.39 25.81 -14.55
CA THR A 124 18.04 24.53 -14.84
C THR A 124 18.72 24.01 -13.58
N ALA A 125 18.56 22.72 -13.32
CA ALA A 125 19.13 22.06 -12.15
C ALA A 125 20.08 20.92 -12.57
N GLU A 126 21.23 20.88 -11.91
CA GLU A 126 22.22 19.81 -12.05
C GLU A 126 22.40 19.13 -10.69
N GLN A 127 22.38 17.80 -10.68
CA GLN A 127 22.49 17.03 -9.46
C GLN A 127 23.69 16.08 -9.52
N VAL A 128 24.40 15.98 -8.40
CA VAL A 128 25.50 15.03 -8.19
C VAL A 128 25.24 14.16 -6.97
N ILE A 129 25.77 12.94 -6.98
CA ILE A 129 25.83 12.10 -5.78
C ILE A 129 26.97 12.63 -4.91
N GLU A 130 26.65 13.21 -3.76
CA GLU A 130 27.62 13.85 -2.87
C GLU A 130 28.24 12.86 -1.89
N ASP A 131 27.44 11.95 -1.32
CA ASP A 131 27.92 10.95 -0.36
C ASP A 131 27.04 9.69 -0.33
N VAL A 132 27.66 8.56 0.03
CA VAL A 132 26.96 7.32 0.39
C VAL A 132 27.57 6.75 1.66
N SER A 133 26.74 6.61 2.69
CA SER A 133 27.19 6.07 3.97
C SER A 133 27.42 4.56 3.91
N PRO A 134 28.25 4.01 4.80
CA PRO A 134 28.19 2.59 5.15
C PRO A 134 26.79 2.20 5.64
N GLU A 135 26.53 0.90 5.72
CA GLU A 135 25.29 0.38 6.29
C GLU A 135 25.13 0.88 7.75
N LYS A 136 23.92 1.35 8.07
CA LYS A 136 23.54 1.86 9.38
C LYS A 136 22.28 1.20 9.86
N LYS A 137 22.28 0.80 11.14
CA LYS A 137 21.07 0.39 11.85
C LYS A 137 20.33 1.64 12.34
N THR A 138 19.09 1.81 11.90
CA THR A 138 18.21 2.93 12.26
C THR A 138 16.95 2.42 12.94
N GLY A 139 16.08 3.32 13.41
CA GLY A 139 14.76 2.94 13.93
C GLY A 139 13.82 2.34 12.89
N LEU A 140 14.02 2.65 11.59
CA LEU A 140 13.19 2.14 10.49
C LEU A 140 13.71 0.82 9.90
N GLY A 141 14.96 0.47 10.19
CA GLY A 141 15.62 -0.69 9.63
C GLY A 141 17.10 -0.45 9.37
N VAL A 142 17.73 -1.46 8.80
CA VAL A 142 19.13 -1.42 8.36
C VAL A 142 19.18 -0.87 6.93
N GLY A 143 20.04 0.11 6.67
CA GLY A 143 20.08 0.79 5.38
C GLY A 143 21.30 1.68 5.14
N HIS A 144 21.33 2.30 3.96
CA HIS A 144 22.35 3.26 3.54
C HIS A 144 21.74 4.66 3.40
N PHE A 145 22.48 5.66 3.86
CA PHE A 145 22.16 7.04 3.55
C PHE A 145 22.79 7.43 2.23
N VAL A 146 22.03 8.13 1.39
CA VAL A 146 22.47 8.67 0.11
C VAL A 146 22.22 10.16 0.14
N THR A 147 23.27 10.95 -0.07
CA THR A 147 23.20 12.40 -0.14
C THR A 147 23.43 12.85 -1.57
N THR A 148 22.51 13.66 -2.08
CA THR A 148 22.64 14.32 -3.39
C THR A 148 22.73 15.82 -3.20
N ARG A 149 23.59 16.48 -3.98
CA ARG A 149 23.66 17.94 -4.06
C ARG A 149 23.13 18.39 -5.40
N THR A 150 22.19 19.33 -5.40
CA THR A 150 21.60 19.95 -6.58
C THR A 150 21.98 21.43 -6.61
N GLU A 151 22.51 21.89 -7.73
CA GLU A 151 22.71 23.32 -8.03
C GLU A 151 21.63 23.79 -8.99
N PHE A 152 20.98 24.90 -8.67
CA PHE A 152 19.96 25.54 -9.49
C PHE A 152 20.55 26.80 -10.11
N ARG A 153 20.38 26.95 -11.43
CA ARG A 153 20.87 28.09 -12.21
C ARG A 153 19.74 28.70 -13.01
N ASP A 154 19.81 30.01 -13.23
CA ASP A 154 18.86 30.74 -14.06
C ASP A 154 19.20 30.65 -15.57
N GLN A 155 18.42 31.34 -16.39
CA GLN A 155 18.58 31.42 -17.85
C GLN A 155 19.95 31.98 -18.31
N ASN A 156 20.67 32.69 -17.43
CA ASN A 156 22.00 33.23 -17.72
C ASN A 156 23.12 32.31 -17.21
N GLY A 157 22.77 31.20 -16.55
CA GLY A 157 23.72 30.27 -15.94
C GLY A 157 24.20 30.68 -14.55
N GLU A 158 23.62 31.74 -13.96
CA GLU A 158 23.98 32.20 -12.62
C GLU A 158 23.41 31.27 -11.54
N LEU A 159 24.19 30.95 -10.52
CA LEU A 159 23.75 30.10 -9.40
C LEU A 159 22.72 30.88 -8.58
N VAL A 160 21.52 30.32 -8.41
CA VAL A 160 20.45 30.94 -7.62
C VAL A 160 20.24 30.24 -6.28
N ALA A 161 20.50 28.94 -6.21
CA ALA A 161 20.40 28.16 -4.97
C ALA A 161 21.11 26.81 -5.06
N THR A 162 21.40 26.24 -3.90
CA THR A 162 21.91 24.87 -3.74
C THR A 162 21.00 24.09 -2.80
N MET A 163 20.77 22.81 -3.07
CA MET A 163 20.05 21.90 -2.19
C MET A 163 20.86 20.64 -1.92
N ARG A 164 21.10 20.31 -0.65
CA ARG A 164 21.56 18.98 -0.22
C ARG A 164 20.37 18.20 0.30
N PHE A 165 20.11 17.06 -0.33
CA PHE A 165 19.01 16.18 0.02
C PHE A 165 19.54 14.82 0.42
N ARG A 166 19.12 14.34 1.58
CA ARG A 166 19.55 13.05 2.13
C ARG A 166 18.36 12.13 2.29
N ILE A 167 18.49 10.92 1.74
CA ILE A 167 17.54 9.84 1.92
C ILE A 167 18.19 8.68 2.68
N LEU A 168 17.36 7.86 3.32
CA LEU A 168 17.71 6.55 3.81
C LEU A 168 17.02 5.50 2.91
N LYS A 169 17.81 4.66 2.26
CA LYS A 169 17.34 3.42 1.61
C LYS A 169 17.56 2.27 2.56
N PHE A 170 16.50 1.58 2.98
CA PHE A 170 16.54 0.59 4.05
C PHE A 170 15.75 -0.66 3.70
N ARG A 171 16.09 -1.77 4.37
CA ARG A 171 15.30 -2.99 4.27
C ARG A 171 13.98 -2.79 4.98
N PRO A 172 12.82 -3.08 4.35
CA PRO A 172 11.55 -3.00 5.04
C PRO A 172 11.59 -3.86 6.31
N PRO A 173 10.98 -3.41 7.42
CA PRO A 173 10.86 -4.26 8.60
C PRO A 173 10.11 -5.53 8.21
N GLU A 174 10.60 -6.67 8.68
CA GLU A 174 9.84 -7.92 8.63
C GLU A 174 8.53 -7.67 9.38
N LYS A 175 7.38 -7.73 8.70
CA LYS A 175 6.06 -7.62 9.34
C LYS A 175 5.80 -8.88 10.16
N THR A 176 6.42 -8.98 11.32
CA THR A 176 6.05 -9.94 12.37
C THR A 176 5.02 -9.27 13.27
N GLU A 177 3.84 -8.94 12.73
CA GLU A 177 2.68 -8.77 13.60
C GLU A 177 2.22 -10.18 14.01
N PRO A 178 2.10 -10.47 15.32
CA PRO A 178 1.57 -11.75 15.75
C PRO A 178 0.15 -11.90 15.20
N LYS A 179 -0.10 -12.97 14.43
CA LYS A 179 -1.42 -13.27 13.90
C LYS A 179 -2.41 -13.34 15.05
N ALA A 180 -3.42 -12.48 15.02
CA ALA A 180 -4.50 -12.56 15.99
C ALA A 180 -5.27 -13.87 15.78
N PRO A 181 -5.81 -14.50 16.84
CA PRO A 181 -6.65 -15.66 16.68
C PRO A 181 -7.89 -15.31 15.85
N ARG A 182 -8.44 -16.29 15.13
CA ARG A 182 -9.69 -16.13 14.38
C ARG A 182 -10.83 -15.72 15.34
N PRO A 183 -11.64 -14.71 14.99
CA PRO A 183 -12.74 -14.29 15.86
C PRO A 183 -13.80 -15.40 15.94
N VAL A 184 -14.30 -15.64 17.16
CA VAL A 184 -15.39 -16.58 17.41
C VAL A 184 -16.71 -15.96 16.94
N PRO A 185 -17.46 -16.61 16.02
CA PRO A 185 -18.76 -16.10 15.57
C PRO A 185 -19.77 -15.99 16.72
N PRO A 186 -20.66 -14.98 16.73
CA PRO A 186 -21.66 -14.83 17.77
C PRO A 186 -22.65 -15.99 17.75
N ARG A 187 -22.74 -16.70 18.88
CA ARG A 187 -23.71 -17.76 19.11
C ARG A 187 -24.91 -17.21 19.87
N ASN A 188 -26.11 -17.41 19.34
CA ASN A 188 -27.38 -16.97 19.92
C ASN A 188 -28.45 -18.07 19.80
N GLN A 189 -29.64 -17.84 20.34
CA GLN A 189 -30.71 -18.84 20.35
C GLN A 189 -31.12 -19.32 18.93
N ASP A 190 -31.08 -18.42 17.94
CA ASP A 190 -31.51 -18.72 16.57
C ASP A 190 -30.51 -19.57 15.79
N ASN A 191 -29.22 -19.55 16.18
CA ASN A 191 -28.14 -20.29 15.50
C ASN A 191 -27.46 -21.34 16.39
N ALA A 192 -27.90 -21.53 17.63
CA ALA A 192 -27.30 -22.49 18.58
C ALA A 192 -27.25 -23.90 17.99
N PHE A 193 -28.35 -24.38 17.38
CA PHE A 193 -28.41 -25.71 16.78
C PHE A 193 -27.32 -25.92 15.70
N PHE A 194 -27.00 -24.87 14.93
CA PHE A 194 -26.00 -24.93 13.87
C PHE A 194 -24.61 -25.10 14.48
N TRP A 195 -24.27 -24.27 15.46
CA TRP A 195 -22.96 -24.30 16.11
C TRP A 195 -22.75 -25.52 17.00
N GLU A 196 -23.77 -25.98 17.73
CA GLU A 196 -23.74 -27.23 18.48
C GLU A 196 -23.59 -28.44 17.54
N GLY A 197 -24.22 -28.39 16.36
CA GLY A 197 -23.98 -29.37 15.30
C GLY A 197 -22.53 -29.36 14.84
N VAL A 198 -21.99 -28.17 14.53
CA VAL A 198 -20.58 -28.01 14.13
C VAL A 198 -19.61 -28.54 15.19
N ASP A 199 -19.88 -28.30 16.47
CA ASP A 199 -19.06 -28.81 17.58
C ASP A 199 -19.10 -30.36 17.68
N ARG A 200 -20.18 -31.00 17.19
CA ARG A 200 -20.30 -32.45 17.05
C ARG A 200 -19.81 -33.00 15.71
N GLY A 201 -19.38 -32.15 14.78
CA GLY A 201 -19.02 -32.57 13.42
C GLY A 201 -20.23 -32.86 12.52
N GLU A 202 -21.36 -32.20 12.77
CA GLU A 202 -22.61 -32.34 12.03
C GLU A 202 -23.02 -31.01 11.39
N LEU A 203 -23.30 -30.99 10.09
CA LEU A 203 -23.81 -29.80 9.42
C LEU A 203 -25.33 -29.79 9.48
N LEU A 204 -25.90 -29.15 10.51
CA LEU A 204 -27.35 -29.04 10.68
C LEU A 204 -27.90 -27.83 9.94
N ILE A 205 -28.98 -28.04 9.18
CA ILE A 205 -29.69 -27.01 8.42
C ILE A 205 -31.11 -26.83 8.98
N GLN A 206 -31.54 -25.58 9.13
CA GLN A 206 -32.88 -25.27 9.62
C GLN A 206 -33.92 -25.61 8.56
N ARG A 207 -34.98 -26.33 8.94
CA ARG A 207 -36.08 -26.69 8.06
C ARG A 207 -37.41 -26.25 8.65
N CYS A 208 -38.24 -25.60 7.84
CA CYS A 208 -39.61 -25.27 8.25
C CYS A 208 -40.45 -26.55 8.39
N SER A 209 -41.09 -26.77 9.53
CA SER A 209 -41.89 -27.99 9.77
C SER A 209 -43.21 -27.99 8.99
N ALA A 210 -43.70 -26.82 8.57
CA ALA A 210 -44.96 -26.68 7.83
C ALA A 210 -44.80 -26.90 6.31
N CYS A 211 -43.73 -26.37 5.69
CA CYS A 211 -43.56 -26.42 4.23
C CYS A 211 -42.27 -27.12 3.76
N GLY A 212 -41.42 -27.60 4.69
CA GLY A 212 -40.17 -28.29 4.35
C GLY A 212 -39.04 -27.39 3.84
N GLN A 213 -39.25 -26.07 3.74
CA GLN A 213 -38.23 -25.14 3.23
C GLN A 213 -36.96 -25.17 4.10
N LEU A 214 -35.82 -25.45 3.46
CA LEU A 214 -34.48 -25.34 4.05
C LEU A 214 -34.02 -23.89 4.08
N ARG A 215 -33.37 -23.48 5.18
CA ARG A 215 -32.98 -22.10 5.44
C ARG A 215 -31.55 -22.04 5.97
N HIS A 216 -30.74 -21.26 5.26
CA HIS A 216 -29.45 -20.78 5.75
C HIS A 216 -29.22 -19.37 5.18
N PRO A 217 -28.81 -18.37 5.99
CA PRO A 217 -28.60 -18.44 7.44
C PRO A 217 -29.92 -18.70 8.22
N PRO A 218 -29.85 -19.20 9.47
CA PRO A 218 -31.02 -19.43 10.30
C PRO A 218 -31.87 -18.18 10.52
N ARG A 219 -33.19 -18.35 10.59
CA ARG A 219 -34.16 -17.25 10.81
C ARG A 219 -35.29 -17.71 11.75
N PRO A 220 -35.86 -16.81 12.56
CA PRO A 220 -36.97 -17.16 13.46
C PRO A 220 -38.29 -17.49 12.74
N MET A 221 -38.46 -17.03 11.48
CA MET A 221 -39.68 -17.23 10.70
C MET A 221 -39.37 -17.72 9.28
N CYS A 222 -40.24 -18.57 8.72
CA CYS A 222 -40.07 -19.06 7.35
C CYS A 222 -40.36 -17.94 6.33
N PRO A 223 -39.45 -17.64 5.39
CA PRO A 223 -39.70 -16.60 4.37
C PRO A 223 -40.73 -17.03 3.32
N ASN A 224 -41.05 -18.33 3.23
CA ASN A 224 -42.00 -18.86 2.26
C ASN A 224 -43.44 -18.86 2.80
N CYS A 225 -43.68 -19.52 3.95
CA CYS A 225 -45.03 -19.70 4.50
C CYS A 225 -45.28 -18.96 5.83
N GLN A 226 -44.30 -18.22 6.35
CA GLN A 226 -44.38 -17.46 7.61
C GLN A 226 -44.61 -18.29 8.89
N ALA A 227 -44.56 -19.63 8.82
CA ALA A 227 -44.57 -20.47 10.01
C ALA A 227 -43.35 -20.18 10.91
N LEU A 228 -43.56 -20.30 12.22
CA LEU A 228 -42.53 -20.10 13.25
C LEU A 228 -41.94 -21.42 13.73
N GLU A 229 -42.66 -22.52 13.50
CA GLU A 229 -42.23 -23.86 13.86
C GLU A 229 -41.21 -24.41 12.86
N TRP A 230 -40.16 -25.03 13.40
CA TRP A 230 -39.09 -25.59 12.61
C TRP A 230 -38.38 -26.72 13.34
N ASP A 231 -37.73 -27.57 12.56
CA ASP A 231 -36.81 -28.59 13.01
C ASP A 231 -35.47 -28.46 12.25
N THR A 232 -34.59 -29.44 12.41
CA THR A 232 -33.29 -29.46 11.72
C THR A 232 -33.17 -30.73 10.90
N VAL A 233 -32.41 -30.63 9.81
CA VAL A 233 -31.96 -31.78 9.02
C VAL A 233 -30.44 -31.78 8.99
N GLN A 234 -29.84 -32.96 9.10
CA GLN A 234 -28.40 -33.12 8.88
C GLN A 234 -28.15 -33.14 7.37
N SER A 235 -27.28 -32.23 6.90
CA SER A 235 -26.80 -32.22 5.53
C SER A 235 -25.77 -33.33 5.32
N SER A 236 -25.72 -33.87 4.10
CA SER A 236 -24.64 -34.74 3.62
C SER A 236 -23.27 -34.05 3.70
N GLY A 237 -23.27 -32.72 3.72
CA GLY A 237 -22.06 -31.91 3.69
C GLY A 237 -21.50 -31.73 2.29
N LYS A 238 -22.16 -32.27 1.25
CA LYS A 238 -21.73 -32.18 -0.14
C LYS A 238 -22.45 -31.04 -0.87
N GLY A 239 -21.75 -30.46 -1.83
CA GLY A 239 -22.30 -29.40 -2.67
C GLY A 239 -21.36 -29.00 -3.78
N GLU A 240 -21.70 -27.89 -4.44
CA GLU A 240 -20.89 -27.29 -5.49
C GLU A 240 -20.65 -25.81 -5.23
N VAL A 241 -19.53 -25.28 -5.71
CA VAL A 241 -19.24 -23.84 -5.66
C VAL A 241 -20.23 -23.10 -6.57
N PHE A 242 -21.18 -22.37 -5.99
CA PHE A 242 -22.15 -21.55 -6.75
C PHE A 242 -21.52 -20.23 -7.22
N SER A 243 -20.77 -19.56 -6.35
CA SER A 243 -19.97 -18.36 -6.66
C SER A 243 -18.88 -18.17 -5.62
N PHE A 244 -17.82 -17.42 -5.95
CA PHE A 244 -16.74 -17.15 -5.00
C PHE A 244 -16.03 -15.82 -5.25
N ILE A 245 -15.28 -15.35 -4.24
CA ILE A 245 -14.33 -14.25 -4.33
C ILE A 245 -13.00 -14.64 -3.68
N ILE A 246 -11.92 -13.95 -4.06
CA ILE A 246 -10.59 -14.06 -3.45
C ILE A 246 -10.21 -12.68 -2.89
N PRO A 247 -10.39 -12.43 -1.58
CA PRO A 247 -10.02 -11.16 -0.98
C PRO A 247 -8.49 -10.96 -0.99
N HIS A 248 -8.04 -9.77 -1.39
CA HIS A 248 -6.61 -9.40 -1.36
C HIS A 248 -6.32 -8.25 -0.36
N TYR A 249 -7.23 -7.27 -0.25
CA TYR A 249 -7.08 -6.09 0.62
C TYR A 249 -8.44 -5.58 1.17
N PRO A 250 -8.46 -4.92 2.35
CA PRO A 250 -7.37 -4.82 3.32
C PRO A 250 -7.09 -6.17 3.99
N GLN A 251 -5.83 -6.40 4.37
CA GLN A 251 -5.45 -7.58 5.13
C GLN A 251 -5.72 -7.37 6.60
N VAL A 252 -6.38 -8.34 7.25
CA VAL A 252 -6.58 -8.32 8.70
C VAL A 252 -5.78 -9.44 9.37
N PRO A 253 -5.29 -9.27 10.61
CA PRO A 253 -4.26 -10.15 11.20
C PRO A 253 -4.65 -11.62 11.43
N PHE A 254 -5.94 -11.97 11.32
CA PHE A 254 -6.48 -13.29 11.63
C PHE A 254 -6.84 -14.15 10.40
N PHE A 255 -6.55 -13.68 9.18
CA PHE A 255 -6.69 -14.45 7.95
C PHE A 255 -5.34 -14.65 7.26
N ASP A 256 -5.20 -15.81 6.62
CA ASP A 256 -4.12 -16.10 5.69
C ASP A 256 -4.58 -15.73 4.28
N TYR A 257 -3.80 -14.89 3.58
CA TYR A 257 -4.15 -14.38 2.26
C TYR A 257 -3.26 -15.01 1.17
N PRO A 258 -3.80 -15.23 -0.05
CA PRO A 258 -5.21 -15.17 -0.41
C PRO A 258 -6.02 -16.35 0.16
N TYR A 259 -7.32 -16.17 0.36
CA TYR A 259 -8.25 -17.25 0.73
C TYR A 259 -9.54 -17.15 -0.08
N VAL A 260 -10.29 -18.24 -0.18
CA VAL A 260 -11.53 -18.29 -0.96
C VAL A 260 -12.72 -18.09 -0.03
N VAL A 261 -13.64 -17.18 -0.38
CA VAL A 261 -14.98 -17.11 0.22
C VAL A 261 -15.97 -17.53 -0.85
N ALA A 262 -16.69 -18.62 -0.61
CA ALA A 262 -17.60 -19.21 -1.58
C ALA A 262 -19.01 -19.32 -1.02
N VAL A 263 -19.98 -19.13 -1.91
CA VAL A 263 -21.36 -19.60 -1.73
C VAL A 263 -21.39 -21.04 -2.23
N ILE A 264 -21.66 -21.99 -1.34
CA ILE A 264 -21.80 -23.41 -1.66
C ILE A 264 -23.28 -23.72 -1.84
N ALA A 265 -23.66 -24.27 -2.98
CA ALA A 265 -24.98 -24.87 -3.18
C ALA A 265 -24.92 -26.31 -2.66
N LEU A 266 -25.57 -26.58 -1.52
CA LEU A 266 -25.64 -27.91 -0.94
C LEU A 266 -26.58 -28.81 -1.76
N GLU A 267 -26.32 -30.11 -1.79
CA GLU A 267 -27.15 -31.09 -2.51
C GLU A 267 -28.62 -31.07 -2.05
N GLU A 268 -28.90 -30.71 -0.80
CA GLU A 268 -30.28 -30.60 -0.30
C GLU A 268 -31.04 -29.38 -0.83
N GLY A 269 -30.37 -28.44 -1.50
CA GLY A 269 -30.99 -27.30 -2.20
C GLY A 269 -30.96 -25.96 -1.46
N THR A 270 -30.23 -25.84 -0.34
CA THR A 270 -29.94 -24.54 0.29
C THR A 270 -28.51 -24.07 -0.01
N ARG A 271 -28.19 -22.83 0.36
CA ARG A 271 -26.85 -22.24 0.14
C ARG A 271 -26.20 -21.84 1.44
N LEU A 272 -24.90 -22.09 1.54
CA LEU A 272 -24.06 -21.81 2.71
C LEU A 272 -22.84 -20.99 2.28
N ILE A 273 -22.53 -19.92 3.01
CA ILE A 273 -21.28 -19.17 2.78
C ILE A 273 -20.19 -19.79 3.64
N SER A 274 -19.07 -20.18 3.04
CA SER A 274 -17.91 -20.74 3.75
C SER A 274 -16.60 -20.49 3.01
N ASN A 275 -15.48 -20.96 3.55
CA ASN A 275 -14.19 -20.97 2.86
C ASN A 275 -13.96 -22.29 2.12
N VAL A 276 -13.33 -22.21 0.94
CA VAL A 276 -12.77 -23.38 0.26
C VAL A 276 -11.30 -23.50 0.64
N ILE A 277 -10.90 -24.66 1.13
CA ILE A 277 -9.56 -24.99 1.63
C ILE A 277 -8.96 -26.19 0.89
N ASP A 278 -7.71 -26.52 1.19
CA ASP A 278 -6.96 -27.63 0.59
C ASP A 278 -6.84 -27.56 -0.94
N ILE A 279 -6.85 -26.35 -1.49
CA ILE A 279 -6.67 -26.04 -2.91
C ILE A 279 -5.98 -24.68 -3.05
N ASP A 280 -5.23 -24.48 -4.14
CA ASP A 280 -4.80 -23.14 -4.54
C ASP A 280 -6.05 -22.26 -4.73
N PRO A 281 -6.17 -21.10 -4.05
CA PRO A 281 -7.29 -20.19 -4.21
C PRO A 281 -7.59 -19.83 -5.67
N HIS A 282 -6.58 -19.78 -6.54
CA HIS A 282 -6.72 -19.44 -7.95
C HIS A 282 -7.17 -20.61 -8.83
N ALA A 283 -7.24 -21.83 -8.28
CA ALA A 283 -7.73 -23.02 -8.97
C ALA A 283 -9.22 -23.31 -8.71
N VAL A 284 -9.90 -22.52 -7.88
CA VAL A 284 -11.33 -22.69 -7.61
C VAL A 284 -12.16 -22.25 -8.83
N GLU A 285 -13.15 -23.06 -9.19
CA GLU A 285 -14.07 -22.80 -10.30
C GLU A 285 -15.53 -22.94 -9.85
N VAL A 286 -16.44 -22.24 -10.54
CA VAL A 286 -17.89 -22.40 -10.33
C VAL A 286 -18.33 -23.79 -10.83
N GLY A 287 -19.15 -24.48 -10.03
CA GLY A 287 -19.57 -25.86 -10.27
C GLY A 287 -18.60 -26.91 -9.71
N MET A 288 -17.48 -26.49 -9.09
CA MET A 288 -16.54 -27.43 -8.47
C MET A 288 -17.22 -28.20 -7.32
N PRO A 289 -17.18 -29.54 -7.32
CA PRO A 289 -17.75 -30.35 -6.25
C PRO A 289 -16.88 -30.23 -4.99
N VAL A 290 -17.53 -29.99 -3.86
CA VAL A 290 -16.88 -29.80 -2.56
C VAL A 290 -17.63 -30.55 -1.45
N GLU A 291 -16.90 -30.90 -0.40
CA GLU A 291 -17.43 -31.56 0.79
C GLU A 291 -16.97 -30.83 2.06
N VAL A 292 -17.84 -30.79 3.06
CA VAL A 292 -17.59 -30.11 4.33
C VAL A 292 -16.47 -30.80 5.12
N LYS A 293 -15.59 -29.99 5.69
CA LYS A 293 -14.57 -30.37 6.67
C LYS A 293 -14.73 -29.51 7.92
N PHE A 294 -14.85 -30.16 9.07
CA PHE A 294 -14.88 -29.50 10.36
C PHE A 294 -13.45 -29.25 10.83
N VAL A 295 -12.99 -28.00 10.68
CA VAL A 295 -11.62 -27.61 11.00
C VAL A 295 -11.58 -26.95 12.36
N LYS A 296 -10.83 -27.55 13.29
CA LYS A 296 -10.50 -26.93 14.58
C LYS A 296 -9.46 -25.83 14.34
N VAL A 297 -9.89 -24.58 14.42
CA VAL A 297 -9.06 -23.39 14.17
C VAL A 297 -8.22 -23.04 15.41
N HIS A 298 -8.81 -23.16 16.59
CA HIS A 298 -8.16 -23.11 17.90
C HIS A 298 -9.09 -23.77 18.94
N ASP A 299 -8.73 -23.75 20.22
CA ASP A 299 -9.42 -24.53 21.26
C ASP A 299 -10.92 -24.25 21.44
N GLU A 300 -11.36 -23.04 21.10
CA GLU A 300 -12.74 -22.57 21.26
C GLU A 300 -13.52 -22.49 19.93
N LEU A 301 -12.91 -22.85 18.80
CA LEU A 301 -13.51 -22.63 17.48
C LEU A 301 -13.26 -23.77 16.50
N THR A 302 -14.35 -24.42 16.12
CA THR A 302 -14.46 -25.30 14.95
C THR A 302 -15.29 -24.61 13.88
N LEU A 303 -14.85 -24.66 12.62
CA LEU A 303 -15.57 -24.10 11.48
C LEU A 303 -15.92 -25.19 10.45
N PRO A 304 -17.14 -25.17 9.86
CA PRO A 304 -17.50 -26.02 8.72
C PRO A 304 -16.97 -25.38 7.42
N LEU A 305 -15.74 -25.72 7.05
CA LEU A 305 -15.10 -25.30 5.80
C LEU A 305 -15.38 -26.31 4.69
N PHE A 306 -15.05 -26.02 3.44
CA PHE A 306 -15.25 -26.94 2.32
C PHE A 306 -13.94 -27.24 1.62
N ALA A 307 -13.75 -28.46 1.15
CA ALA A 307 -12.60 -28.85 0.35
C ALA A 307 -13.08 -29.56 -0.93
N PRO A 308 -12.31 -29.53 -2.03
CA PRO A 308 -12.63 -30.31 -3.22
C PRO A 308 -12.81 -31.79 -2.90
N VAL A 309 -13.82 -32.43 -3.50
CA VAL A 309 -13.98 -33.88 -3.42
C VAL A 309 -12.78 -34.52 -4.14
N SER A 310 -12.02 -35.35 -3.43
CA SER A 310 -10.92 -36.10 -4.04
C SER A 310 -11.49 -37.06 -5.09
N ALA A 311 -10.97 -37.02 -6.31
CA ALA A 311 -11.32 -37.95 -7.38
C ALA A 311 -10.92 -39.39 -7.05
#